data_AF-A0A223MAX5-F1
#
_entry.id   AF-A0A223MAX5-F1
#
_cell.length_a   1.000
_cell.length_b   1.000
_cell.length_c   1.000
_cell.angle_alpha   90.00
_cell.angle_beta   90.00
_cell.angle_gamma   90.00
#
_symmetry.space_group_name_H-M   'P 1'
#
loop_
_entity.id
_entity.type
_entity.pdbx_description
1 polymer ?
#
loop_
_entity_poly.entity_id
_entity_poly.type
_entity_poly.pdbx_seq_one_letter_code
_entity_poly.pdbx_strand_id
1 'polypeptide(L)'
;MDGRWENTYLVKSGDGFNRFLQDLKSKKHYKLERFLLSNLFFVSLSLTNHIRSLAHPDLNNSTIYLNELCLDDLSQKETLALKSLRNYDFDDQEKELLEIWKIILKQAAQTKNYEKHFKYGLYQIDEELNTKTLIPNRKSNKYIHDYPELNGNIETLKVKLKKYYFDKIVPILFEYEFLK
;
A
#
# COMPACT_ATOMS: atom_id res chain seq x y z
N MET A 1 -3.60 -23.37 -17.52
CA MET A 1 -4.91 -23.41 -16.85
C MET A 1 -5.24 -21.99 -16.44
N ASP A 2 -5.94 -21.26 -17.30
CA ASP A 2 -6.30 -19.85 -17.10
C ASP A 2 -7.52 -19.76 -16.19
N GLY A 3 -7.28 -19.72 -14.87
CA GLY A 3 -8.31 -19.59 -13.85
C GLY A 3 -8.67 -18.13 -13.62
N ARG A 4 -9.82 -17.70 -14.15
CA ARG A 4 -10.46 -16.42 -13.83
C ARG A 4 -11.02 -16.44 -12.40
N TRP A 5 -10.14 -16.36 -11.40
CA TRP A 5 -10.54 -16.24 -9.97
C TRP A 5 -11.22 -14.90 -9.66
N GLU A 6 -11.09 -13.91 -10.54
CA GLU A 6 -11.63 -12.56 -10.37
C GLU A 6 -13.17 -12.51 -10.28
N ASN A 7 -13.89 -13.59 -10.64
CA ASN A 7 -15.35 -13.64 -10.70
C ASN A 7 -16.02 -14.68 -9.76
N THR A 8 -15.28 -15.23 -8.79
CA THR A 8 -15.80 -16.23 -7.84
C THR A 8 -15.96 -15.63 -6.45
N TYR A 9 -17.01 -16.03 -5.71
CA TYR A 9 -17.21 -15.63 -4.32
C TYR A 9 -16.08 -16.19 -3.44
N LEU A 10 -15.02 -15.42 -3.26
CA LEU A 10 -13.93 -15.75 -2.33
C LEU A 10 -14.47 -15.75 -0.91
N VAL A 11 -14.38 -16.90 -0.23
CA VAL A 11 -14.77 -17.06 1.17
C VAL A 11 -13.55 -16.91 2.06
N LYS A 12 -13.64 -16.03 3.06
CA LYS A 12 -12.63 -15.90 4.12
C LYS A 12 -13.00 -16.85 5.25
N SER A 13 -12.23 -17.91 5.49
CA SER A 13 -12.49 -18.87 6.58
C SER A 13 -11.34 -18.98 7.58
N GLY A 14 -10.08 -18.94 7.12
CA GLY A 14 -8.91 -19.02 8.01
C GLY A 14 -8.67 -20.40 8.60
N ASP A 15 -9.28 -21.45 8.03
CA ASP A 15 -9.28 -22.79 8.60
C ASP A 15 -7.87 -23.40 8.74
N GLY A 16 -6.93 -22.97 7.91
CA GLY A 16 -5.52 -23.39 7.97
C GLY A 16 -4.65 -22.58 8.91
N PHE A 17 -5.20 -21.66 9.73
CA PHE A 17 -4.41 -20.79 10.61
C PHE A 17 -3.50 -21.57 11.59
N ASN A 18 -4.00 -22.64 12.20
CA ASN A 18 -3.18 -23.46 13.11
C ASN A 18 -2.01 -24.13 12.38
N ARG A 19 -2.24 -24.59 11.14
CA ARG A 19 -1.20 -25.15 10.27
C ARG A 19 -0.17 -24.08 9.90
N PHE A 20 -0.62 -22.86 9.60
CA PHE A 20 0.25 -21.70 9.35
C PHE A 20 1.17 -21.42 10.54
N LEU A 21 0.62 -21.36 11.76
CA LEU A 21 1.41 -21.11 12.97
C LEU A 21 2.42 -22.22 13.28
N GLN A 22 2.05 -23.49 13.05
CA GLN A 22 2.97 -24.62 13.20
C GLN A 22 4.09 -24.56 12.18
N ASP A 23 3.75 -24.33 10.91
CA ASP A 23 4.72 -24.25 9.83
C ASP A 23 5.68 -23.05 9.99
N LEU A 24 5.19 -21.93 10.53
CA LEU A 24 6.02 -20.78 10.88
C LEU A 24 7.06 -21.13 11.95
N LYS A 25 6.77 -22.06 12.87
CA LYS A 25 7.75 -22.51 13.89
C LYS A 25 8.65 -23.66 13.42
N SER A 26 8.55 -24.06 12.16
CA SER A 26 9.16 -25.29 11.62
C SER A 26 10.24 -24.99 10.57
N LYS A 27 10.69 -26.04 9.85
CA LYS A 27 11.61 -25.91 8.70
C LYS A 27 11.06 -25.02 7.56
N LYS A 28 9.76 -24.73 7.53
CA LYS A 28 9.15 -23.80 6.56
C LYS A 28 9.22 -22.32 6.99
N HIS A 29 9.79 -22.02 8.16
CA HIS A 29 9.87 -20.66 8.72
C HIS A 29 10.34 -19.62 7.70
N TYR A 30 11.44 -19.86 6.99
CA TYR A 30 12.01 -18.89 6.06
C TYR A 30 11.05 -18.49 4.92
N LYS A 31 10.30 -19.46 4.35
CA LYS A 31 9.30 -19.18 3.30
C LYS A 31 8.19 -18.29 3.85
N LEU A 32 7.70 -18.59 5.06
CA LEU A 32 6.59 -17.88 5.67
C LEU A 32 6.99 -16.52 6.23
N GLU A 33 8.20 -16.39 6.76
CA GLU A 33 8.79 -15.11 7.16
C GLU A 33 8.94 -14.20 5.94
N ARG A 34 9.47 -14.72 4.82
CA ARG A 34 9.52 -13.98 3.56
C ARG A 34 8.12 -13.54 3.13
N PHE A 35 7.13 -14.43 3.18
CA PHE A 35 5.73 -14.08 2.88
C PHE A 35 5.17 -12.99 3.78
N LEU A 36 5.44 -13.00 5.09
CA LEU A 36 4.97 -11.97 6.02
C LEU A 36 5.56 -10.60 5.65
N LEU A 37 6.83 -10.54 5.27
CA LEU A 37 7.48 -9.31 4.80
C LEU A 37 6.94 -8.87 3.42
N SER A 38 6.73 -9.80 2.49
CA SER A 38 6.03 -9.54 1.22
C SER A 38 4.63 -8.96 1.44
N ASN A 39 3.91 -9.50 2.42
CA ASN A 39 2.57 -9.03 2.78
C ASN A 39 2.61 -7.63 3.41
N LEU A 40 3.57 -7.36 4.31
CA LEU A 40 3.79 -6.03 4.86
C LEU A 40 4.11 -5.02 3.74
N PHE A 41 4.98 -5.38 2.80
CA PHE A 41 5.29 -4.55 1.64
C PHE A 41 4.04 -4.23 0.81
N PHE A 42 3.24 -5.25 0.49
CA PHE A 42 1.95 -5.07 -0.21
C PHE A 42 1.00 -4.13 0.54
N VAL A 43 0.77 -4.38 1.83
CA VAL A 43 -0.14 -3.57 2.66
C VAL A 43 0.35 -2.12 2.75
N SER A 44 1.66 -1.90 2.82
CA SER A 44 2.24 -0.57 2.95
C SER A 44 2.10 0.29 1.67
N LEU A 45 1.88 -0.34 0.52
CA LEU A 45 1.64 0.32 -0.77
C LEU A 45 0.17 0.31 -1.20
N SER A 46 -0.70 -0.44 -0.52
CA SER A 46 -2.08 -0.63 -0.96
C SER A 46 -2.97 0.56 -0.61
N LEU A 47 -3.85 0.93 -1.54
CA LEU A 47 -4.95 1.86 -1.26
C LEU A 47 -5.92 1.34 -0.19
N THR A 48 -6.01 0.02 0.01
CA THR A 48 -6.89 -0.57 1.03
C THR A 48 -6.38 -0.35 2.45
N ASN A 49 -5.13 0.10 2.60
CA ASN A 49 -4.59 0.54 3.88
C ASN A 49 -5.01 1.99 4.12
N HIS A 50 -6.12 2.17 4.83
CA HIS A 50 -6.69 3.49 5.09
C HIS A 50 -6.02 4.25 6.25
N ILE A 51 -4.90 3.76 6.79
CA ILE A 51 -4.19 4.44 7.87
C ILE A 51 -3.64 5.77 7.34
N ARG A 52 -3.81 6.83 8.13
CA ARG A 52 -3.39 8.20 7.81
C ARG A 52 -2.58 8.80 8.94
N SER A 53 -1.69 9.71 8.58
CA SER A 53 -1.18 10.70 9.51
C SER A 53 -2.24 11.78 9.75
N LEU A 54 -2.41 12.21 11.00
CA LEU A 54 -3.36 13.26 11.37
C LEU A 54 -2.90 14.06 12.59
N ALA A 55 -3.21 15.35 12.60
CA ALA A 55 -3.04 16.20 13.78
C ALA A 55 -4.18 15.96 14.77
N HIS A 56 -3.88 15.97 16.06
CA HIS A 56 -4.92 15.86 17.10
C HIS A 56 -5.84 17.09 17.03
N PRO A 57 -7.17 16.92 16.87
CA PRO A 57 -8.09 18.03 16.64
C PRO A 57 -8.15 19.03 17.82
N ASP A 58 -8.11 18.53 19.05
CA ASP A 58 -8.34 19.36 20.25
C ASP A 58 -7.06 19.87 20.96
N LEU A 59 -5.87 19.48 20.49
CA LEU A 59 -4.60 19.78 21.17
C LEU A 59 -3.75 20.76 20.34
N ASN A 60 -4.28 21.94 20.00
CA ASN A 60 -3.57 23.07 19.36
C ASN A 60 -2.47 22.66 18.35
N ASN A 61 -2.71 21.65 17.52
CA ASN A 61 -1.76 21.07 16.57
C ASN A 61 -0.38 20.63 17.13
N SER A 62 -0.24 20.41 18.45
CA SER A 62 1.05 19.99 19.04
C SER A 62 1.29 18.49 18.95
N THR A 63 0.22 17.69 18.88
CA THR A 63 0.30 16.23 18.81
C THR A 63 -0.06 15.75 17.41
N ILE A 64 0.84 14.98 16.81
CA ILE A 64 0.68 14.40 15.47
C ILE A 64 0.73 12.89 15.59
N TYR A 65 -0.27 12.21 15.04
CA TYR A 65 -0.25 10.76 14.85
C TYR A 65 0.38 10.45 13.50
N LEU A 66 1.36 9.54 13.50
CA LEU A 66 2.09 9.16 12.30
C LEU A 66 1.59 7.83 11.74
N ASN A 67 1.44 7.76 10.42
CA ASN A 67 1.28 6.49 9.74
C ASN A 67 2.61 5.71 9.78
N GLU A 68 2.68 4.69 10.61
CA GLU A 68 3.86 3.83 10.75
C GLU A 68 3.80 2.59 9.82
N LEU A 69 2.69 2.39 9.10
CA LEU A 69 2.45 1.27 8.18
C LEU A 69 2.54 1.71 6.69
N CYS A 70 3.29 2.76 6.40
CA CYS A 70 3.59 3.20 5.04
C CYS A 70 5.10 3.24 4.80
N LEU A 71 5.49 3.29 3.52
CA LEU A 71 6.90 3.34 3.10
C LEU A 71 7.40 4.77 2.84
N ASP A 72 6.86 5.77 3.55
CA ASP A 72 7.32 7.15 3.49
C ASP A 72 8.67 7.33 4.21
N ASP A 73 9.70 7.63 3.44
CA ASP A 73 11.08 7.85 3.87
C ASP A 73 11.53 9.32 3.79
N LEU A 74 10.60 10.26 3.49
CA LEU A 74 10.95 11.68 3.32
C LEU A 74 11.18 12.42 4.64
N SER A 75 10.57 11.93 5.72
CA SER A 75 10.80 12.46 7.08
C SER A 75 11.98 11.77 7.76
N GLN A 76 12.67 12.50 8.66
CA GLN A 76 13.86 12.01 9.38
C GLN A 76 13.62 10.74 10.20
N LYS A 77 12.38 10.47 10.63
CA LYS A 77 12.04 9.27 11.39
C LYS A 77 11.51 8.20 10.45
N GLU A 78 12.21 7.08 10.40
CA GLU A 78 11.78 5.89 9.66
C GLU A 78 10.53 5.26 10.29
N THR A 79 9.59 4.83 9.44
CA THR A 79 8.35 4.15 9.85
C THR A 79 8.63 2.74 10.35
N LEU A 80 7.72 2.15 11.12
CA LEU A 80 7.81 0.74 11.52
C LEU A 80 7.86 -0.20 10.30
N ALA A 81 7.09 0.06 9.25
CA ALA A 81 7.12 -0.73 8.02
C ALA A 81 8.51 -0.72 7.36
N LEU A 82 9.13 0.45 7.22
CA LEU A 82 10.49 0.56 6.67
C LEU A 82 11.52 -0.16 7.55
N LYS A 83 11.44 0.00 8.87
CA LYS A 83 12.31 -0.71 9.82
C LYS A 83 12.24 -2.22 9.66
N SER A 84 11.02 -2.77 9.54
CA SER A 84 10.81 -4.20 9.35
C SER A 84 11.31 -4.70 7.99
N LEU A 85 11.30 -3.85 6.96
CA LEU A 85 11.74 -4.19 5.60
C LEU A 85 13.22 -3.87 5.33
N ARG A 86 13.96 -3.32 6.30
CA ARG A 86 15.34 -2.83 6.08
C ARG A 86 16.29 -3.87 5.48
N ASN A 87 16.17 -5.14 5.91
CA ASN A 87 16.99 -6.25 5.43
C ASN A 87 16.21 -7.19 4.51
N TYR A 88 15.04 -6.75 4.03
CA TYR A 88 14.23 -7.55 3.13
C TYR A 88 14.88 -7.58 1.74
N ASP A 89 15.09 -8.78 1.22
CA ASP A 89 15.68 -9.00 -0.10
C ASP A 89 14.62 -8.88 -1.18
N PHE A 90 14.42 -7.63 -1.65
CA PHE A 90 13.45 -7.29 -2.68
C PHE A 90 13.79 -7.97 -4.01
N ASP A 91 12.80 -8.66 -4.58
CA ASP A 91 12.90 -9.18 -5.95
C ASP A 91 12.68 -8.08 -7.00
N ASP A 92 12.83 -8.41 -8.27
CA ASP A 92 12.76 -7.42 -9.35
C ASP A 92 11.36 -6.78 -9.50
N GLN A 93 10.30 -7.54 -9.22
CA GLN A 93 8.93 -7.03 -9.23
C GLN A 93 8.72 -6.03 -8.08
N GLU A 94 9.26 -6.33 -6.90
CA GLU A 94 9.15 -5.46 -5.74
C GLU A 94 10.01 -4.20 -5.87
N LYS A 95 11.19 -4.31 -6.47
CA LYS A 95 12.03 -3.16 -6.82
C LYS A 95 11.31 -2.22 -7.78
N GLU A 96 10.64 -2.76 -8.80
CA GLU A 96 9.85 -1.94 -9.73
C GLU A 96 8.74 -1.17 -8.99
N LEU A 97 8.00 -1.84 -8.12
CA LEU A 97 6.96 -1.20 -7.29
C LEU A 97 7.55 -0.10 -6.38
N LEU A 98 8.71 -0.35 -5.79
CA LEU A 98 9.39 0.60 -4.92
C LEU A 98 9.86 1.85 -5.68
N GLU A 99 10.34 1.70 -6.90
CA GLU A 99 10.73 2.85 -7.72
C GLU A 99 9.54 3.73 -8.10
N ILE A 100 8.40 3.14 -8.47
CA ILE A 100 7.15 3.88 -8.71
C ILE A 100 6.71 4.59 -7.43
N TRP A 101 6.75 3.91 -6.30
CA TRP A 101 6.41 4.50 -5.00
C TRP A 101 7.29 5.70 -4.64
N LYS A 102 8.60 5.62 -4.85
CA LYS A 102 9.52 6.75 -4.63
C LYS A 102 9.18 7.95 -5.52
N ILE A 103 8.75 7.73 -6.76
CA ILE A 103 8.31 8.80 -7.65
C ILE A 103 7.02 9.44 -7.11
N ILE A 104 6.04 8.63 -6.69
CA ILE A 104 4.79 9.10 -6.08
C ILE A 104 5.08 9.96 -4.85
N LEU A 105 5.94 9.50 -3.94
CA LEU A 105 6.32 10.27 -2.75
C LEU A 105 6.94 11.61 -3.09
N LYS A 106 7.88 11.64 -4.05
CA LYS A 106 8.51 12.89 -4.49
C LYS A 106 7.50 13.87 -5.11
N GLN A 107 6.57 13.38 -5.90
CA GLN A 107 5.50 14.19 -6.51
C GLN A 107 4.49 14.66 -5.45
N ALA A 108 4.10 13.79 -4.52
CA ALA A 108 3.22 14.13 -3.40
C ALA A 108 3.79 15.27 -2.54
N ALA A 109 5.10 15.24 -2.27
CA ALA A 109 5.81 16.29 -1.53
C ALA A 109 5.83 17.67 -2.22
N GLN A 110 5.50 17.73 -3.52
CA GLN A 110 5.41 18.96 -4.30
C GLN A 110 3.97 19.51 -4.37
N THR A 111 2.99 18.77 -3.85
CA THR A 111 1.60 19.20 -3.85
C THR A 111 1.35 20.32 -2.84
N LYS A 112 0.32 21.13 -3.10
CA LYS A 112 -0.01 22.31 -2.28
C LYS A 112 -0.38 21.96 -0.84
N ASN A 113 -1.05 20.83 -0.65
CA ASN A 113 -1.61 20.42 0.65
C ASN A 113 -0.67 19.48 1.42
N TYR A 114 0.58 19.34 1.00
CA TYR A 114 1.52 18.45 1.65
C TYR A 114 1.98 18.99 3.01
N GLU A 115 1.77 18.20 4.06
CA GLU A 115 2.18 18.51 5.41
C GLU A 115 3.51 17.80 5.75
N LYS A 116 4.59 18.57 5.91
CA LYS A 116 5.96 18.02 6.09
C LYS A 116 6.14 17.13 7.32
N HIS A 117 5.27 17.25 8.31
CA HIS A 117 5.35 16.49 9.55
C HIS A 117 4.55 15.18 9.49
N PHE A 118 3.80 14.94 8.41
CA PHE A 118 3.03 13.71 8.21
C PHE A 118 3.87 12.62 7.54
N LYS A 119 3.36 11.40 7.64
CA LYS A 119 3.82 10.22 6.92
C LYS A 119 2.69 9.76 6.02
N TYR A 120 2.91 9.81 4.71
CA TYR A 120 1.86 9.59 3.73
C TYR A 120 1.87 8.15 3.22
N GLY A 121 0.75 7.45 3.43
CA GLY A 121 0.44 6.21 2.70
C GLY A 121 -0.31 6.52 1.40
N LEU A 122 -0.35 5.57 0.46
CA LEU A 122 -0.98 5.77 -0.86
C LEU A 122 -2.43 6.27 -0.75
N TYR A 123 -3.21 5.73 0.20
CA TYR A 123 -4.59 6.17 0.43
C TYR A 123 -4.69 7.65 0.77
N GLN A 124 -3.84 8.12 1.68
CA GLN A 124 -3.84 9.52 2.08
C GLN A 124 -3.40 10.43 0.93
N ILE A 125 -2.41 10.01 0.13
CA ILE A 125 -1.98 10.76 -1.06
C ILE A 125 -3.13 10.88 -2.06
N ASP A 126 -3.83 9.77 -2.36
CA ASP A 126 -4.92 9.75 -3.35
C ASP A 126 -6.11 10.61 -2.90
N GLU A 127 -6.42 10.61 -1.61
CA GLU A 127 -7.57 11.32 -1.05
C GLU A 127 -7.30 12.81 -0.80
N GLU A 128 -6.10 13.18 -0.34
CA GLU A 128 -5.82 14.52 0.19
C GLU A 128 -4.92 15.36 -0.73
N LEU A 129 -4.05 14.72 -1.51
CA LEU A 129 -3.03 15.39 -2.33
C LEU A 129 -3.29 15.29 -3.84
N ASN A 130 -3.87 14.18 -4.31
CA ASN A 130 -4.24 13.96 -5.72
C ASN A 130 -5.53 14.72 -6.09
N THR A 131 -5.51 16.05 -5.94
CA THR A 131 -6.67 16.90 -6.12
C THR A 131 -7.10 17.01 -7.59
N LYS A 132 -8.37 17.36 -7.80
CA LYS A 132 -8.96 17.52 -9.14
C LYS A 132 -9.86 18.74 -9.19
N THR A 133 -9.74 19.50 -10.27
CA THR A 133 -10.58 20.66 -10.55
C THR A 133 -11.76 20.26 -11.44
N LEU A 134 -12.96 20.68 -11.03
CA LEU A 134 -14.15 20.57 -11.86
C LEU A 134 -14.11 21.65 -12.95
N ILE A 135 -14.20 21.23 -14.20
CA ILE A 135 -14.41 22.11 -15.35
C ILE A 135 -15.89 21.99 -15.75
N PRO A 136 -16.69 23.06 -15.52
CA PRO A 136 -18.08 23.08 -15.94
C PRO A 136 -18.17 22.93 -17.46
N ASN A 137 -18.93 21.95 -17.91
CA ASN A 137 -19.25 21.77 -19.33
C ASN A 137 -20.75 21.60 -19.47
N ARG A 138 -21.32 22.23 -20.52
CA ARG A 138 -22.75 22.28 -20.82
C ARG A 138 -23.42 20.90 -20.93
N LYS A 139 -22.67 19.81 -21.13
CA LYS A 139 -23.19 18.44 -21.27
C LYS A 139 -22.92 17.52 -20.08
N SER A 140 -21.79 17.69 -19.39
CA SER A 140 -21.41 16.85 -18.25
C SER A 140 -20.24 17.47 -17.50
N ASN A 141 -20.28 17.44 -16.16
CA ASN A 141 -19.16 17.80 -15.32
C ASN A 141 -17.91 16.97 -15.67
N LYS A 142 -16.78 17.62 -15.98
CA LYS A 142 -15.50 16.97 -16.25
C LYS A 142 -14.52 17.34 -15.15
N TYR A 143 -13.87 16.35 -14.55
CA TYR A 143 -12.78 16.57 -13.61
C TYR A 143 -11.43 16.42 -14.32
N ILE A 144 -10.50 17.31 -14.03
CA ILE A 144 -9.09 17.22 -14.45
C ILE A 144 -8.24 17.22 -13.19
N HIS A 145 -7.32 16.26 -13.09
CA HIS A 145 -6.37 16.19 -11.98
C HIS A 145 -5.42 17.38 -12.03
N ASP A 146 -5.20 18.02 -10.88
CA ASP A 146 -4.28 19.15 -10.75
C ASP A 146 -2.82 18.68 -10.85
N TYR A 147 -2.58 17.40 -10.54
CA TYR A 147 -1.29 16.72 -10.65
C TYR A 147 -1.40 15.47 -11.57
N PRO A 148 -1.47 15.63 -12.90
CA PRO A 148 -1.69 14.51 -13.82
C PRO A 148 -0.64 13.40 -13.74
N GLU A 149 0.63 13.76 -13.55
CA GLU A 149 1.72 12.79 -13.42
C GLU A 149 1.62 11.99 -12.13
N LEU A 150 1.30 12.64 -11.01
CA LEU A 150 1.07 11.97 -9.72
C LEU A 150 -0.07 10.97 -9.87
N ASN A 151 -1.19 11.39 -10.45
CA ASN A 151 -2.33 10.51 -10.70
C ASN A 151 -1.94 9.32 -11.61
N GLY A 152 -1.20 9.57 -12.68
CA GLY A 152 -0.74 8.51 -13.59
C GLY A 152 0.14 7.47 -12.92
N ASN A 153 1.05 7.91 -12.05
CA ASN A 153 1.91 7.00 -11.28
C ASN A 153 1.12 6.22 -10.22
N ILE A 154 0.16 6.87 -9.55
CA ILE A 154 -0.76 6.23 -8.60
C ILE A 154 -1.55 5.10 -9.30
N GLU A 155 -2.13 5.36 -10.48
CA GLU A 155 -2.85 4.33 -11.24
C GLU A 155 -1.92 3.20 -11.72
N THR A 156 -0.70 3.53 -12.16
CA THR A 156 0.30 2.54 -12.53
C THR A 156 0.68 1.63 -11.36
N LEU A 157 0.87 2.21 -10.17
CA LEU A 157 1.16 1.47 -8.95
C LEU A 157 -0.01 0.53 -8.59
N LYS A 158 -1.26 1.00 -8.64
CA LYS A 158 -2.46 0.17 -8.35
C LYS A 158 -2.51 -1.08 -9.23
N VAL A 159 -2.30 -0.92 -10.54
CA VAL A 159 -2.33 -2.03 -11.50
C VAL A 159 -1.22 -3.05 -11.21
N LYS A 160 0.02 -2.58 -11.03
CA LYS A 160 1.17 -3.47 -10.76
C LYS A 160 1.08 -4.14 -9.40
N LEU A 161 0.59 -3.43 -8.39
CA LEU A 161 0.41 -3.96 -7.04
C LEU A 161 -0.71 -5.01 -7.00
N LYS A 162 -1.79 -4.82 -7.78
CA LYS A 162 -2.81 -5.86 -7.97
C LYS A 162 -2.20 -7.13 -8.56
N LYS A 163 -1.35 -7.01 -9.59
CA LYS A 163 -0.62 -8.16 -10.15
C LYS A 163 0.26 -8.84 -9.09
N TYR A 164 1.03 -8.07 -8.33
CA TYR A 164 1.86 -8.59 -7.23
C TYR A 164 1.05 -9.37 -6.19
N TYR A 165 -0.13 -8.87 -5.81
CA TYR A 165 -1.03 -9.56 -4.90
C TYR A 165 -1.38 -10.97 -5.39
N PHE A 166 -1.77 -11.11 -6.66
CA PHE A 166 -2.12 -12.41 -7.23
C PHE A 166 -0.91 -13.33 -7.41
N ASP A 167 0.24 -12.77 -7.77
CA ASP A 167 1.45 -13.56 -8.04
C ASP A 167 2.11 -14.07 -6.74
N LYS A 168 2.09 -13.27 -5.66
CA LYS A 168 2.92 -13.50 -4.46
C LYS A 168 2.12 -13.74 -3.18
N ILE A 169 0.97 -13.10 -3.02
CA ILE A 169 0.22 -13.12 -1.76
C ILE A 169 -0.88 -14.19 -1.80
N VAL A 170 -1.72 -14.17 -2.84
CA VAL A 170 -2.86 -15.08 -3.02
C VAL A 170 -2.49 -16.57 -2.92
N PRO A 171 -1.37 -17.06 -3.49
CA PRO A 171 -1.03 -18.49 -3.40
C PRO A 171 -0.90 -18.99 -1.96
N ILE A 172 -0.30 -18.19 -1.07
CA ILE A 172 -0.16 -18.55 0.35
C ILE A 172 -1.49 -18.43 1.07
N LEU A 173 -2.33 -17.44 0.72
CA LEU A 173 -3.67 -17.32 1.30
C LEU A 173 -4.54 -18.55 0.99
N PHE A 174 -4.43 -19.13 -0.20
CA PHE A 174 -5.09 -20.40 -0.53
C PHE A 174 -4.41 -21.61 0.13
N GLU A 175 -3.08 -21.68 0.14
CA GLU A 175 -2.31 -22.79 0.77
C GLU A 175 -2.71 -23.00 2.25
N TYR A 176 -2.95 -21.90 2.97
CA TYR A 176 -3.37 -21.91 4.38
C TYR A 176 -4.85 -21.61 4.57
N GLU A 177 -5.66 -21.70 3.52
CA GLU A 177 -7.13 -21.60 3.61
C GLU A 177 -7.62 -20.31 4.28
N PHE A 178 -6.86 -19.22 4.16
CA PHE A 178 -7.32 -17.87 4.47
C PHE A 178 -8.32 -17.37 3.42
N LEU A 179 -8.24 -17.90 2.19
CA LEU A 179 -9.21 -17.76 1.12
C LEU A 179 -9.64 -19.14 0.60
N LYS A 180 -10.91 -19.27 0.22
CA LYS A 180 -11.53 -20.46 -0.40
C LYS A 180 -12.41 -20.07 -1.58
#